data_AF-A0A251SVK1-F1
#
_entry.id   AF-A0A251SVK1-F1
#
_cell.length_a   1.000
_cell.length_b   1.000
_cell.length_c   1.000
_cell.angle_alpha   90.00
_cell.angle_beta   90.00
_cell.angle_gamma   90.00
#
_symmetry.space_group_name_H-M   'P 1'
#
loop_
_entity.id
_entity.type
_entity.pdbx_description
1 polymer ?
#
loop_
_entity_poly.entity_id
_entity_poly.type
_entity_poly.pdbx_seq_one_letter_code
_entity_poly.pdbx_strand_id
1 'polypeptide(L)'
;MGLVPHRLYGQPMWGLYTKWAPSPTRLVFWVVFSCLATGEALNHAIGVKYPVKLREYNPNVVEKSVLWSMGRNLGDGYRAVRAADNIHLNLTAHDTDLYDTDIVFWKWDSTDNQMWTIASYCKFRC
;
A
#
# COMPACT_ATOMS: atom_id res chain seq x y z
N MET A 1 -21.28 -18.25 -19.39
CA MET A 1 -21.07 -16.86 -18.92
C MET A 1 -19.85 -16.88 -18.00
N GLY A 2 -18.65 -16.66 -18.55
CA GLY A 2 -17.41 -16.62 -17.79
C GLY A 2 -16.88 -15.20 -17.80
N LEU A 3 -16.72 -14.59 -16.63
CA LEU A 3 -16.17 -13.25 -16.51
C LEU A 3 -14.69 -13.29 -16.87
N VAL A 4 -14.38 -12.63 -17.99
CA VAL A 4 -13.04 -12.35 -18.49
C VAL A 4 -12.34 -11.41 -17.49
N PRO A 5 -11.04 -11.61 -17.15
CA PRO A 5 -10.34 -10.68 -16.28
C PRO A 5 -10.32 -9.31 -16.95
N HIS A 6 -10.86 -8.30 -16.27
CA HIS A 6 -10.88 -6.95 -16.78
C HIS A 6 -9.44 -6.42 -16.89
N ARG A 7 -9.05 -6.17 -18.14
CA ARG A 7 -7.89 -5.38 -18.57
C ARG A 7 -7.54 -4.27 -17.59
N LEU A 8 -6.30 -4.26 -17.12
CA LEU A 8 -5.65 -3.09 -16.52
C LEU A 8 -5.27 -2.05 -17.60
N TYR A 9 -6.25 -1.61 -18.40
CA TYR A 9 -6.12 -0.41 -19.25
C TYR A 9 -6.99 0.69 -18.67
N GLY A 10 -6.42 1.43 -17.73
CA GLY A 10 -7.06 2.51 -17.00
C GLY A 10 -6.39 2.68 -15.64
N GLN A 11 -5.37 3.54 -15.58
CA GLN A 11 -4.51 3.75 -14.41
C GLN A 11 -5.35 4.15 -13.16
N PRO A 12 -5.33 3.39 -12.04
CA PRO A 12 -5.97 3.81 -10.82
C PRO A 12 -5.27 5.05 -10.26
N MET A 13 -6.02 6.15 -10.10
CA MET A 13 -5.49 7.36 -9.47
C MET A 13 -5.32 7.09 -7.98
N TRP A 14 -4.09 6.92 -7.50
CA TRP A 14 -3.80 6.71 -6.08
C TRP A 14 -3.84 8.04 -5.32
N GLY A 15 -4.62 8.09 -4.23
CA GLY A 15 -4.65 9.17 -3.25
C GLY A 15 -3.97 8.76 -1.95
N LEU A 16 -3.24 9.68 -1.32
CA LEU A 16 -2.58 9.51 -0.03
C LEU A 16 -3.37 10.23 1.06
N TYR A 17 -4.00 9.49 1.98
CA TYR A 17 -4.64 10.08 3.16
C TYR A 17 -3.81 9.79 4.40
N THR A 18 -3.52 10.83 5.19
CA THR A 18 -2.83 10.69 6.48
C THR A 18 -3.87 10.70 7.60
N LYS A 19 -3.82 9.69 8.48
CA LYS A 19 -4.72 9.62 9.65
C LYS A 19 -3.92 9.77 10.93
N TRP A 20 -4.33 10.72 11.76
CA TRP A 20 -3.71 11.01 13.05
C TRP A 20 -4.28 10.11 14.14
N ALA A 21 -3.39 9.54 14.95
CA ALA A 21 -3.74 8.96 16.24
C ALA A 21 -2.87 9.62 17.32
N PRO A 22 -3.45 10.28 18.34
CA PRO A 22 -2.67 10.81 19.45
C PRO A 22 -2.10 9.64 20.26
N SER A 23 -0.78 9.45 20.20
CA SER A 23 -0.04 8.63 21.16
C SER A 23 0.77 9.56 22.06
N PRO A 24 0.77 9.37 23.39
CA PRO A 24 1.45 10.26 24.34
C PRO A 24 2.98 10.25 24.21
N THR A 25 3.57 9.36 23.40
CA THR A 25 5.04 9.20 23.31
C THR A 25 5.61 9.30 21.90
N ARG A 26 4.79 9.32 20.84
CA ARG A 26 5.25 9.47 19.45
C ARG A 26 4.11 9.87 18.52
N LEU A 27 4.37 10.80 17.60
CA LEU A 27 3.52 10.97 16.42
C LEU A 27 3.70 9.75 15.52
N VAL A 28 2.65 8.94 15.40
CA VAL A 28 2.61 7.83 14.44
C VAL A 28 1.73 8.27 13.28
N PHE A 29 2.35 8.38 12.11
CA PHE A 29 1.65 8.70 10.87
C PHE A 29 1.27 7.40 10.18
N TRP A 30 -0.04 7.17 10.06
CA TRP A 30 -0.57 6.12 9.23
C TRP A 30 -1.00 6.67 7.89
N VAL A 31 -0.80 5.86 6.86
CA VAL A 31 -1.11 6.17 5.47
C VAL A 31 -2.20 5.22 4.98
N VAL A 32 -3.15 5.73 4.21
CA VAL A 32 -4.06 4.91 3.41
C VAL A 32 -3.70 5.09 1.94
N PHE A 33 -3.51 3.97 1.24
CA PHE A 33 -3.38 3.93 -0.22
C PHE A 33 -4.74 3.60 -0.81
N SER A 34 -5.40 4.57 -1.46
CA SER A 34 -6.72 4.39 -2.05
C SER A 34 -6.78 4.77 -3.51
N CYS A 35 -7.55 4.03 -4.30
CA CYS A 35 -7.91 4.38 -5.66
C CYS A 35 -9.08 5.39 -5.64
N LEU A 36 -8.83 6.61 -6.08
CA LEU A 36 -9.86 7.66 -6.15
C LEU A 36 -10.98 7.33 -7.15
N ALA A 37 -10.70 6.50 -8.16
CA ALA A 37 -11.68 6.14 -9.17
C ALA A 37 -12.68 5.08 -8.68
N THR A 38 -12.23 4.13 -7.85
CA THR A 38 -13.09 3.05 -7.33
C THR A 38 -13.57 3.30 -5.90
N GLY A 39 -12.93 4.22 -5.17
CA GLY A 39 -13.20 4.43 -3.74
C GLY A 39 -12.66 3.30 -2.85
N GLU A 40 -11.81 2.43 -3.39
CA GLU A 40 -11.24 1.32 -2.64
C GLU A 40 -9.86 1.64 -2.08
N ALA A 41 -9.53 1.07 -0.93
CA ALA A 41 -8.22 1.13 -0.30
C ALA A 41 -7.52 -0.23 -0.29
N LEU A 42 -6.19 -0.17 -0.27
CA LEU A 42 -5.33 -1.33 -0.12
C LEU A 42 -5.48 -1.91 1.29
N ASN A 43 -5.96 -3.14 1.35
CA ASN A 43 -6.23 -3.89 2.57
C ASN A 43 -5.11 -4.88 2.86
N HIS A 44 -4.81 -5.04 4.14
CA HIS A 44 -3.90 -6.05 4.65
C HIS A 44 -4.32 -7.44 4.19
N ALA A 45 -3.34 -8.26 3.85
CA ALA A 45 -3.58 -9.66 3.55
C ALA A 45 -3.93 -10.42 4.85
N ILE A 46 -4.63 -11.54 4.72
CA ILE A 46 -5.02 -12.40 5.85
C ILE A 46 -3.83 -13.12 6.51
N GLY A 47 -2.65 -13.07 5.90
CA GLY A 47 -1.45 -13.72 6.41
C GLY A 47 -0.24 -13.55 5.50
N VAL A 48 0.87 -14.16 5.89
CA VAL A 48 2.12 -14.15 5.13
C VAL A 48 1.93 -14.87 3.79
N LYS A 49 2.54 -14.36 2.73
CA LYS A 49 2.45 -14.83 1.33
C LYS A 49 1.09 -14.64 0.65
N TYR A 50 0.07 -14.21 1.38
CA TYR A 50 -1.22 -13.94 0.76
C TYR A 50 -1.18 -12.58 0.05
N PRO A 51 -1.87 -12.46 -1.10
CA PRO A 51 -1.98 -11.20 -1.82
C PRO A 51 -2.79 -10.20 -0.99
N VAL A 52 -2.39 -8.92 -1.10
CA VAL A 52 -3.20 -7.80 -0.61
C VAL A 52 -4.46 -7.69 -1.47
N LYS A 53 -5.54 -7.17 -0.90
CA LYS A 53 -6.81 -6.99 -1.61
C LYS A 53 -7.24 -5.55 -1.55
N LEU A 54 -8.11 -5.16 -2.48
CA LEU A 54 -8.83 -3.90 -2.39
C LEU A 54 -10.10 -4.11 -1.58
N ARG A 55 -10.53 -3.06 -0.87
CA ARG A 55 -11.84 -3.00 -0.21
C ARG A 55 -12.35 -1.58 -0.21
N GLU A 56 -13.66 -1.39 -0.10
CA GLU A 56 -14.27 -0.07 0.04
C GLU A 56 -13.65 0.73 1.20
N TYR A 57 -13.24 1.97 0.92
CA TYR A 57 -12.68 2.88 1.91
C TYR A 57 -13.77 3.75 2.54
N ASN A 58 -13.98 3.61 3.84
CA ASN A 58 -14.84 4.49 4.62
C ASN A 58 -13.99 5.44 5.48
N PRO A 59 -13.89 6.74 5.13
CA PRO A 59 -13.07 7.69 5.88
C PRO A 59 -13.59 7.96 7.30
N ASN A 60 -14.88 7.70 7.55
CA ASN A 60 -15.51 7.92 8.85
C ASN A 60 -15.18 6.82 9.86
N VAL A 61 -14.53 5.73 9.42
CA VAL A 61 -14.13 4.60 10.28
C VAL A 61 -12.62 4.50 10.34
N VAL A 62 -12.06 4.25 11.52
CA VAL A 62 -10.63 3.92 11.69
C VAL A 62 -10.46 2.41 11.48
N GLU A 63 -10.43 2.00 10.22
CA GLU A 63 -10.21 0.60 9.86
C GLU A 63 -8.71 0.30 9.85
N LYS A 64 -8.22 -0.49 10.81
CA LYS A 64 -6.78 -0.77 10.94
C LYS A 64 -6.20 -1.51 9.75
N SER A 65 -7.00 -2.33 9.08
CA SER A 65 -6.53 -3.18 7.99
C SER A 65 -6.25 -2.41 6.69
N VAL A 66 -6.54 -1.11 6.62
CA VAL A 66 -6.17 -0.25 5.49
C VAL A 66 -5.13 0.80 5.87
N LEU A 67 -4.63 0.75 7.11
CA LEU A 67 -3.62 1.66 7.62
C LEU A 67 -2.23 1.06 7.43
N TRP A 68 -1.35 1.83 6.80
CA TRP A 68 0.02 1.45 6.52
C TRP A 68 0.99 2.39 7.22
N SER A 69 2.15 1.89 7.61
CA SER A 69 3.28 2.72 8.05
C SER A 69 4.36 2.77 6.99
N MET A 70 5.04 3.90 6.93
CA MET A 70 6.26 4.08 6.17
C MET A 70 7.46 3.90 7.07
N GLY A 71 8.41 3.08 6.64
CA GLY A 71 9.70 2.93 7.28
C GLY A 71 10.60 4.17 7.11
N ARG A 72 11.79 4.07 7.71
CA ARG A 72 12.87 5.03 7.46
C ARG A 72 13.24 5.05 5.97
N ASN A 73 13.85 6.14 5.53
CA ASN A 73 14.46 6.22 4.21
C ASN A 73 15.61 5.19 4.12
N LEU A 74 15.62 4.40 3.06
CA LEU A 74 16.63 3.37 2.77
C LEU A 74 17.69 3.85 1.77
N GLY A 75 17.52 5.05 1.20
CA GLY A 75 18.31 5.60 0.10
C GLY A 75 17.38 6.04 -1.03
N ASP A 76 17.71 7.13 -1.73
CA ASP A 76 17.00 7.62 -2.92
C ASP A 76 15.47 7.79 -2.78
N GLY A 77 14.99 7.96 -1.54
CA GLY A 77 13.56 8.10 -1.23
C GLY A 77 12.81 6.78 -1.06
N TYR A 78 13.47 5.63 -1.24
CA TYR A 78 12.89 4.31 -1.01
C TYR A 78 12.61 4.07 0.46
N ARG A 79 11.49 3.41 0.74
CA ARG A 79 11.02 3.07 2.09
C ARG A 79 10.35 1.71 2.08
N ALA A 80 10.44 1.02 3.21
CA ALA A 80 9.56 -0.12 3.47
C ALA A 80 8.14 0.39 3.76
N VAL A 81 7.12 -0.31 3.24
CA VAL A 81 5.71 -0.06 3.58
C VAL A 81 5.22 -1.25 4.39
N ARG A 82 4.67 -1.02 5.59
CA ARG A 82 4.33 -2.07 6.56
C ARG A 82 2.89 -1.96 7.02
N ALA A 83 2.26 -3.10 7.32
CA ALA A 83 0.94 -3.12 7.93
C ALA A 83 0.97 -2.39 9.29
N ALA A 84 0.00 -1.52 9.58
CA ALA A 84 -0.04 -0.79 10.85
C ALA A 84 -0.31 -1.67 12.07
N ASP A 85 -1.10 -2.73 11.87
CA ASP A 85 -1.45 -3.71 12.90
C ASP A 85 -0.39 -4.82 13.05
N ASN A 86 0.48 -5.02 12.06
CA ASN A 86 1.58 -5.98 12.09
C ASN A 86 2.82 -5.47 11.35
N ILE A 87 3.65 -4.69 12.06
CA ILE A 87 4.84 -4.06 11.50
C ILE A 87 5.96 -5.03 11.06
N HIS A 88 5.83 -6.33 11.35
CA HIS A 88 6.76 -7.35 10.89
C HIS A 88 6.51 -7.78 9.44
N LEU A 89 5.37 -7.39 8.87
CA LEU A 89 4.98 -7.68 7.49
C LEU A 89 5.05 -6.42 6.64
N ASN A 90 5.66 -6.57 5.46
CA ASN A 90 5.86 -5.52 4.48
C ASN A 90 5.02 -5.80 3.25
N LEU A 91 4.70 -4.71 2.55
CA LEU A 91 4.25 -4.73 1.18
C LEU A 91 5.42 -5.21 0.30
N THR A 92 5.23 -6.29 -0.44
CA THR A 92 6.30 -6.93 -1.22
C THR A 92 5.77 -7.33 -2.59
N ALA A 93 6.47 -6.96 -3.65
CA ALA A 93 6.21 -7.50 -4.98
C ALA A 93 6.57 -9.00 -4.99
N HIS A 94 5.63 -9.86 -5.40
CA HIS A 94 5.77 -11.30 -5.28
C HIS A 94 6.88 -11.86 -6.17
N ASP A 95 6.94 -11.37 -7.40
CA ASP A 95 7.97 -11.69 -8.37
C ASP A 95 9.00 -10.55 -8.45
N THR A 96 10.21 -10.92 -8.84
CA THR A 96 11.29 -10.01 -9.22
C THR A 96 11.11 -9.47 -10.65
N ASP A 97 10.26 -10.09 -11.46
CA ASP A 97 9.80 -9.49 -12.71
C ASP A 97 8.74 -8.42 -12.38
N LEU A 98 9.21 -7.18 -12.19
CA LEU A 98 8.44 -6.04 -11.65
C LEU A 98 7.30 -5.56 -12.56
N TYR A 99 7.12 -6.18 -13.73
CA TYR A 99 6.03 -5.89 -14.65
C TYR A 99 4.88 -6.86 -14.35
N ASP A 100 3.77 -6.33 -13.80
CA ASP A 100 2.52 -7.07 -13.60
C ASP A 100 2.61 -8.24 -12.60
N THR A 101 3.11 -7.95 -11.39
CA THR A 101 3.20 -8.93 -10.30
C THR A 101 2.23 -8.61 -9.16
N ASP A 102 1.76 -9.67 -8.49
CA ASP A 102 0.96 -9.54 -7.28
C ASP A 102 1.76 -8.89 -6.15
N ILE A 103 1.06 -8.11 -5.34
CA ILE A 103 1.62 -7.57 -4.11
C ILE A 103 1.18 -8.46 -2.95
N VAL A 104 2.14 -8.95 -2.17
CA VAL A 104 1.93 -9.89 -1.06
C VAL A 104 2.45 -9.33 0.26
N PHE A 105 2.04 -9.98 1.35
CA PHE A 105 2.64 -9.79 2.67
C PHE A 105 3.87 -10.66 2.86
N TRP A 106 5.00 -10.05 3.21
CA TRP A 106 6.21 -10.79 3.53
C TRP A 106 7.00 -10.21 4.70
N LYS A 107 7.77 -11.08 5.37
CA LYS A 107 8.73 -10.63 6.39
C LYS A 107 9.81 -9.77 5.75
N TRP A 108 10.38 -8.84 6.50
CA TRP A 108 11.53 -8.07 5.99
C TRP A 108 12.73 -9.00 5.76
N ASP A 109 13.24 -9.06 4.54
CA ASP A 109 14.49 -9.72 4.16
C ASP A 109 15.44 -8.81 3.38
N SER A 110 15.13 -7.51 3.30
CA SER A 110 15.98 -6.45 2.74
C SER A 110 16.26 -6.57 1.24
N THR A 111 15.43 -7.32 0.52
CA THR A 111 15.46 -7.36 -0.95
C THR A 111 14.74 -6.15 -1.56
N ASP A 112 15.12 -5.80 -2.78
CA ASP A 112 14.64 -4.58 -3.47
C ASP A 112 13.13 -4.61 -3.75
N ASN A 113 12.53 -5.79 -3.91
CA ASN A 113 11.09 -5.97 -4.10
C ASN A 113 10.24 -5.61 -2.86
N GLN A 114 10.86 -5.19 -1.75
CA GLN A 114 10.21 -4.67 -0.55
C GLN A 114 10.36 -3.15 -0.38
N MET A 115 11.03 -2.49 -1.34
CA MET A 115 11.37 -1.08 -1.29
C MET A 115 10.48 -0.28 -2.24
N TRP A 116 9.81 0.75 -1.71
CA TRP A 116 8.84 1.54 -2.45
C TRP A 116 9.18 3.03 -2.40
N THR A 117 8.97 3.74 -3.51
CA THR A 117 8.91 5.20 -3.56
C THR A 117 7.47 5.65 -3.76
N ILE A 118 7.14 6.84 -3.26
CA ILE A 118 5.85 7.48 -3.52
C ILE A 118 6.10 8.62 -4.49
N ALA A 119 5.64 8.46 -5.73
CA ALA A 119 5.68 9.52 -6.73
C ALA A 119 4.38 10.33 -6.69
N SER A 120 4.50 11.66 -6.78
CA SER A 120 3.32 12.52 -6.97
C SER A 120 2.76 12.31 -8.37
N TYR A 121 1.46 12.08 -8.45
CA TYR A 121 0.77 12.02 -9.73
C TYR A 121 0.40 13.45 -10.18
N CYS A 122 1.25 14.09 -10.99
CA CYS A 122 0.92 15.32 -11.71
C CYS A 122 0.44 14.98 -13.12
N LYS A 123 -0.82 15.28 -13.44
CA LYS A 123 -1.37 15.15 -14.80
C LYS A 123 -0.81 16.18 -15.81
N PHE A 124 -0.01 17.13 -15.36
CA PHE A 124 0.58 18.15 -16.23
C PHE A 124 2.06 18.35 -15.87
N ARG A 125 2.95 17.96 -16.79
CA ARG A 125 4.22 18.67 -16.94
C ARG A 125 3.87 19.97 -17.67
N CYS A 126 4.21 21.11 -17.08
CA CYS A 126 4.31 22.38 -17.81
C CYS A 126 5.55 22.35 -18.70
#